data_AF-A0A6P6WRV4-F1
#
_entry.id   AF-A0A6P6WRV4-F1
#
_cell.length_a   1.000
_cell.length_b   1.000
_cell.length_c   1.000
_cell.angle_alpha   90.00
_cell.angle_beta   90.00
_cell.angle_gamma   90.00
#
_symmetry.space_group_name_H-M   'P 1'
#
loop_
_entity.id
_entity.type
_entity.pdbx_description
1 polymer ?
#
loop_
_entity_poly.entity_id
_entity_poly.type
_entity_poly.pdbx_seq_one_letter_code
_entity_poly.pdbx_strand_id
1 'polypeptide(L)'
;MATNYFKSIHHHHHRSLRRRHSIDCPRTTFSSTSSSFLKPTTTKTTNTLSLSQSIFATFSLSSTTSTSSTTPSTSQTISFDLLQQHLSLKDFRQADEETRRLLIILAGEAAQKRGYVFFSEVQFISEDDLRTIDELWRKYSNDKYGYSVQKKIWNKVSRDFTKFFLKVGWMKKLDTEVQQYNYRSFPSEFMWEMNDETPEGHLPLTNALRGTQLLNRILSHPAFEGDEEEGEEEEEEEKPLTQEKGAENGGLRSSSAIPPLSKNIFKPDYSF
;
A
#
# COMPACT_ATOMS: atom_id res chain seq x y z
N MET A 1 60.19 0.63 56.24
CA MET A 1 61.21 -0.16 55.52
C MET A 1 60.42 -0.98 54.48
N ALA A 2 60.59 -0.79 53.16
CA ALA A 2 61.76 -1.07 52.30
C ALA A 2 61.52 -2.40 51.53
N THR A 3 61.85 -2.58 50.25
CA THR A 3 62.29 -1.67 49.17
C THR A 3 62.23 -2.40 47.82
N ASN A 4 62.03 -1.66 46.72
CA ASN A 4 62.57 -1.95 45.36
C ASN A 4 62.06 -3.17 44.56
N TYR A 5 62.28 -3.32 43.24
CA TYR A 5 62.30 -2.40 42.06
C TYR A 5 62.55 -3.29 40.80
N PHE A 6 62.48 -2.71 39.57
CA PHE A 6 63.10 -3.18 38.30
C PHE A 6 62.36 -4.27 37.48
N LYS A 7 62.26 -4.21 36.13
CA LYS A 7 62.60 -3.15 35.14
C LYS A 7 61.95 -3.39 33.76
N SER A 8 62.05 -2.37 32.90
CA SER A 8 62.15 -2.42 31.41
C SER A 8 60.85 -2.38 30.58
N ILE A 9 60.79 -1.66 29.43
CA ILE A 9 61.73 -0.67 28.84
C ILE A 9 60.95 0.36 27.99
N HIS A 10 61.46 1.60 27.91
CA HIS A 10 60.93 2.67 27.03
C HIS A 10 61.46 2.56 25.60
N HIS A 11 60.70 3.06 24.61
CA HIS A 11 61.24 3.99 23.61
C HIS A 11 60.19 5.02 23.12
N HIS A 12 60.65 6.05 22.40
CA HIS A 12 60.01 7.38 22.36
C HIS A 12 59.72 7.93 20.95
N HIS A 13 58.70 8.80 20.88
CA HIS A 13 58.55 9.99 20.00
C HIS A 13 58.65 9.80 18.46
N HIS A 14 58.00 10.58 17.59
CA HIS A 14 57.81 12.05 17.54
C HIS A 14 56.32 12.42 17.32
N ARG A 15 55.72 13.43 17.98
CA ARG A 15 55.87 14.89 17.79
C ARG A 15 55.86 15.33 16.29
N SER A 16 54.72 15.67 15.68
CA SER A 16 53.84 16.86 15.88
C SER A 16 54.21 18.11 15.07
N LEU A 17 53.27 18.63 14.28
CA LEU A 17 53.18 20.07 13.95
C LEU A 17 51.72 20.55 13.92
N ARG A 18 51.50 21.79 14.39
CA ARG A 18 50.24 22.55 14.27
C ARG A 18 50.44 23.71 13.28
N ARG A 19 49.48 23.95 12.38
CA ARG A 19 49.13 25.28 11.82
C ARG A 19 47.71 25.18 11.24
N ARG A 20 46.65 25.73 11.86
CA ARG A 20 46.21 27.14 11.98
C ARG A 20 45.98 27.85 10.64
N HIS A 21 44.70 28.23 10.42
CA HIS A 21 44.19 29.33 9.59
C HIS A 21 44.65 29.44 8.12
N SER A 22 43.68 29.42 7.21
CA SER A 22 43.37 30.64 6.46
C SER A 22 41.86 30.78 6.28
N ILE A 23 41.41 32.03 6.25
CA ILE A 23 40.20 32.44 5.53
C ILE A 23 40.64 32.62 4.07
N ASP A 24 39.81 32.26 3.09
CA ASP A 24 39.63 33.07 1.87
C ASP A 24 38.49 32.51 1.00
N CYS A 25 37.66 33.42 0.48
CA CYS A 25 36.64 33.13 -0.52
C CYS A 25 37.08 33.69 -1.87
N PRO A 26 37.04 32.93 -2.98
CA PRO A 26 37.00 33.50 -4.31
C PRO A 26 35.59 34.06 -4.58
N ARG A 27 35.49 35.34 -4.96
CA ARG A 27 34.26 35.97 -5.43
C ARG A 27 34.49 36.56 -6.82
N THR A 28 33.86 35.98 -7.83
CA THR A 28 33.83 36.50 -9.21
C THR A 28 32.36 36.78 -9.59
N THR A 29 31.90 38.02 -9.44
CA THR A 29 31.81 39.01 -10.54
C THR A 29 30.86 38.55 -11.65
N PHE A 30 29.56 38.78 -11.48
CA PHE A 30 28.87 40.01 -11.93
C PHE A 30 28.96 40.28 -13.44
N SER A 31 27.80 40.26 -14.09
CA SER A 31 27.35 41.44 -14.84
C SER A 31 25.85 41.62 -14.61
N SER A 32 25.42 42.84 -14.31
CA SER A 32 24.01 43.21 -14.23
C SER A 32 23.88 44.60 -14.82
N THR A 33 23.02 44.75 -15.82
CA THR A 33 22.68 46.04 -16.39
C THR A 33 21.33 46.52 -15.87
N SER A 34 21.37 47.76 -15.39
CA SER A 34 20.27 48.69 -15.13
C SER A 34 19.03 48.51 -16.05
N SER A 35 17.78 48.60 -15.56
CA SER A 35 17.15 49.79 -14.92
C SER A 35 17.04 50.97 -15.91
N SER A 36 15.93 51.70 -16.06
CA SER A 36 14.61 51.71 -15.38
C SER A 36 13.57 52.45 -16.26
N PHE A 37 12.30 52.58 -15.83
CA PHE A 37 11.68 53.87 -15.46
C PHE A 37 10.13 53.90 -15.48
N LEU A 38 9.59 54.58 -14.45
CA LEU A 38 8.40 55.46 -14.43
C LEU A 38 6.96 54.93 -14.67
N LYS A 39 6.12 55.25 -13.66
CA LYS A 39 4.65 55.50 -13.70
C LYS A 39 4.40 56.91 -14.33
N PRO A 40 3.22 57.58 -14.28
CA PRO A 40 1.87 57.17 -13.83
C PRO A 40 0.69 57.69 -14.74
N THR A 41 -0.54 57.59 -14.19
CA THR A 41 -1.56 58.67 -14.03
C THR A 41 -2.86 58.70 -14.88
N THR A 42 -3.96 58.97 -14.14
CA THR A 42 -5.30 59.51 -14.52
C THR A 42 -6.23 58.70 -15.44
N THR A 43 -7.53 59.04 -15.63
CA THR A 43 -8.72 59.14 -14.73
C THR A 43 -10.01 59.00 -15.63
N LYS A 44 -11.30 59.25 -15.31
CA LYS A 44 -12.04 59.87 -14.17
C LYS A 44 -13.56 59.57 -14.22
N THR A 45 -14.18 59.26 -13.07
CA THR A 45 -15.63 59.48 -12.74
C THR A 45 -16.71 58.79 -13.63
N THR A 46 -18.01 58.69 -13.27
CA THR A 46 -18.78 59.37 -12.21
C THR A 46 -19.87 58.49 -11.54
N ASN A 47 -20.07 58.75 -10.25
CA ASN A 47 -21.17 58.47 -9.33
C ASN A 47 -22.60 58.21 -9.86
N THR A 48 -23.37 57.47 -9.03
CA THR A 48 -24.66 57.94 -8.48
C THR A 48 -24.87 57.41 -7.05
N LEU A 49 -25.85 57.97 -6.31
CA LEU A 49 -26.10 57.72 -4.87
C LEU A 49 -27.55 57.19 -4.65
N SER A 50 -27.71 56.24 -3.73
CA SER A 50 -28.96 55.96 -2.98
C SER A 50 -28.60 55.07 -1.78
N LEU A 51 -28.52 55.59 -0.55
CA LEU A 51 -29.57 56.00 0.40
C LEU A 51 -29.93 54.86 1.37
N SER A 52 -29.91 55.18 2.66
CA SER A 52 -30.04 54.25 3.78
C SER A 52 -31.48 53.86 4.10
N GLN A 53 -31.70 52.60 4.51
CA GLN A 53 -32.70 52.25 5.51
C GLN A 53 -32.08 51.33 6.57
N SER A 54 -32.36 51.62 7.84
CA SER A 54 -32.00 50.76 8.98
C SER A 54 -33.19 49.92 9.37
N ILE A 55 -32.96 48.64 9.71
CA ILE A 55 -34.00 47.76 10.24
C ILE A 55 -33.44 47.06 11.49
N PHE A 56 -33.84 47.54 12.67
CA PHE A 56 -33.50 46.90 13.94
C PHE A 56 -34.42 45.70 14.17
N ALA A 57 -34.00 44.51 13.73
CA ALA A 57 -34.68 43.26 14.03
C ALA A 57 -34.24 42.72 15.41
N THR A 58 -34.93 43.14 16.48
CA THR A 58 -34.73 42.60 17.83
C THR A 58 -35.34 41.20 17.93
N PHE A 59 -34.57 40.15 17.65
CA PHE A 59 -35.04 38.78 17.86
C PHE A 59 -34.95 38.39 19.34
N SER A 60 -36.02 37.80 19.88
CA SER A 60 -36.15 37.52 21.31
C SER A 60 -35.24 36.38 21.77
N LEU A 61 -34.64 36.55 22.94
CA LEU A 61 -33.97 35.46 23.65
C LEU A 61 -35.02 34.61 24.37
N SER A 62 -35.14 33.33 24.02
CA SER A 62 -36.09 32.39 24.64
C SER A 62 -35.40 31.07 24.96
N SER A 63 -34.71 31.03 26.10
CA SER A 63 -34.08 29.83 26.63
C SER A 63 -35.11 28.89 27.25
N THR A 64 -35.43 27.77 26.59
CA THR A 64 -36.15 26.65 27.21
C THR A 64 -35.40 25.35 27.00
N THR A 65 -35.29 24.55 28.07
CA THR A 65 -34.50 23.32 28.13
C THR A 65 -35.32 22.10 27.72
N SER A 66 -34.84 21.35 26.74
CA SER A 66 -35.32 19.99 26.43
C SER A 66 -34.14 19.05 26.23
N THR A 67 -33.82 18.24 27.24
CA THR A 67 -32.73 17.25 27.16
C THR A 67 -33.18 16.03 26.37
N SER A 68 -32.95 16.03 25.06
CA SER A 68 -32.85 14.79 24.27
C SER A 68 -31.42 14.63 23.79
N SER A 69 -30.72 13.62 24.29
CA SER A 69 -29.32 13.31 23.94
C SER A 69 -29.23 12.66 22.56
N THR A 70 -29.64 13.39 21.53
CA THR A 70 -29.37 13.02 20.13
C THR A 70 -27.89 13.18 19.89
N THR A 71 -27.17 12.06 19.86
CA THR A 71 -25.81 12.03 19.32
C THR A 71 -25.84 12.59 17.89
N PRO A 72 -25.04 13.61 17.55
CA PRO A 72 -24.88 14.04 16.17
C PRO A 72 -24.06 12.97 15.43
N SER A 73 -24.72 11.89 15.05
CA SER A 73 -24.17 10.94 14.09
C SER A 73 -24.10 11.66 12.75
N THR A 74 -22.92 12.21 12.45
CA THR A 74 -22.59 12.76 11.13
C THR A 74 -22.42 11.61 10.15
N SER A 75 -23.52 10.90 9.88
CA SER A 75 -23.67 9.88 8.86
C SER A 75 -23.52 10.53 7.49
N GLN A 76 -22.28 10.81 7.10
CA GLN A 76 -21.94 11.18 5.74
C GLN A 76 -22.40 10.02 4.85
N THR A 77 -23.37 10.29 3.99
CA THR A 77 -23.82 9.32 2.99
C THR A 77 -22.67 9.10 2.01
N ILE A 78 -21.99 7.97 2.13
CA ILE A 78 -20.84 7.63 1.29
C ILE A 78 -21.37 7.33 -0.11
N SER A 79 -20.95 8.15 -1.07
CA SER A 79 -21.24 7.95 -2.49
C SER A 79 -20.12 7.14 -3.14
N PHE A 80 -20.54 6.15 -3.93
CA PHE A 80 -19.67 5.33 -4.78
C PHE A 80 -19.66 5.80 -6.23
N ASP A 81 -20.34 6.92 -6.54
CA ASP A 81 -20.57 7.39 -7.92
C ASP A 81 -19.25 7.73 -8.63
N LEU A 82 -18.25 8.25 -7.91
CA LEU A 82 -16.91 8.51 -8.45
C LEU A 82 -16.17 7.20 -8.80
N LEU A 83 -16.23 6.19 -7.94
CA LEU A 83 -15.65 4.87 -8.21
C LEU A 83 -16.31 4.25 -9.44
N GLN A 84 -17.65 4.27 -9.51
CA GLN A 84 -18.40 3.82 -10.67
C GLN A 84 -18.03 4.60 -11.93
N GLN A 85 -17.86 5.92 -11.85
CA GLN A 85 -17.46 6.74 -13.00
C GLN A 85 -16.08 6.34 -13.53
N HIS A 86 -15.04 6.29 -12.69
CA HIS A 86 -13.69 5.89 -13.12
C HIS A 86 -13.66 4.48 -13.71
N LEU A 87 -14.33 3.52 -13.07
CA LEU A 87 -14.47 2.15 -13.58
C LEU A 87 -15.23 2.07 -14.91
N SER A 88 -16.29 2.86 -15.08
CA SER A 88 -17.06 2.93 -16.34
C SER A 88 -16.25 3.51 -17.51
N LEU A 89 -15.29 4.39 -17.21
CA LEU A 89 -14.34 4.97 -18.17
C LEU A 89 -13.09 4.11 -18.37
N LYS A 90 -12.99 2.94 -17.71
CA LYS A 90 -11.81 2.06 -17.67
C LYS A 90 -10.56 2.74 -17.09
N ASP A 91 -10.73 3.82 -16.34
CA ASP A 91 -9.65 4.51 -15.60
C ASP A 91 -9.39 3.75 -14.28
N PHE A 92 -8.84 2.54 -14.41
CA PHE A 92 -8.60 1.65 -13.28
C PHE A 92 -7.59 2.21 -12.27
N ARG A 93 -6.72 3.14 -12.71
CA ARG A 93 -5.76 3.83 -11.84
C ARG A 93 -6.46 4.79 -10.88
N GLN A 94 -7.34 5.65 -11.38
CA GLN A 94 -8.08 6.55 -10.50
C GLN A 94 -9.19 5.80 -9.73
N ALA A 95 -9.73 4.71 -10.28
CA ALA A 95 -10.59 3.80 -9.51
C ALA A 95 -9.87 3.16 -8.30
N ASP A 96 -8.59 2.78 -8.42
CA ASP A 96 -7.77 2.27 -7.32
C ASP A 96 -7.46 3.35 -6.27
N GLU A 97 -7.18 4.58 -6.71
CA GLU A 97 -7.04 5.73 -5.79
C GLU A 97 -8.34 6.07 -5.06
N GLU A 98 -9.47 6.04 -5.76
CA GLU A 98 -10.79 6.28 -5.18
C GLU A 98 -11.23 5.14 -4.24
N THR A 99 -10.95 3.88 -4.58
CA THR A 99 -11.18 2.72 -3.70
C THR A 99 -10.40 2.88 -2.39
N ARG A 100 -9.14 3.30 -2.46
CA ARG A 100 -8.31 3.61 -1.29
C ARG A 100 -8.89 4.76 -0.47
N ARG A 101 -9.40 5.82 -1.10
CA ARG A 101 -10.09 6.94 -0.43
C ARG A 101 -11.34 6.47 0.31
N LEU A 102 -12.17 5.65 -0.33
CA LEU A 102 -13.40 5.09 0.24
C LEU A 102 -13.09 4.21 1.46
N LEU A 103 -12.14 3.28 1.38
CA LEU A 103 -11.71 2.46 2.52
C LEU A 103 -11.21 3.29 3.70
N ILE A 104 -10.48 4.39 3.44
CA ILE A 104 -10.02 5.33 4.47
C ILE A 104 -11.19 6.07 5.14
N ILE A 105 -12.26 6.38 4.41
CA ILE A 105 -13.46 7.03 4.94
C ILE A 105 -14.30 6.05 5.76
N LEU A 106 -14.53 4.85 5.22
CA LEU A 106 -15.28 3.75 5.84
C LEU A 106 -14.65 3.27 7.15
N ALA A 107 -13.33 3.24 7.24
CA ALA A 107 -12.59 2.93 8.48
C ALA A 107 -12.69 4.03 9.56
N GLY A 108 -13.42 5.13 9.30
CA GLY A 108 -13.75 6.18 10.26
C GLY A 108 -12.69 7.27 10.43
N GLU A 109 -13.02 8.28 11.25
CA GLU A 109 -12.23 9.52 11.39
C GLU A 109 -10.75 9.31 11.71
N ALA A 110 -10.40 8.23 12.43
CA ALA A 110 -9.02 7.93 12.81
C ALA A 110 -8.15 7.53 11.61
N ALA A 111 -8.71 6.80 10.65
CA ALA A 111 -8.05 6.50 9.38
C ALA A 111 -8.00 7.74 8.48
N GLN A 112 -9.10 8.50 8.39
CA GLN A 112 -9.17 9.75 7.60
C GLN A 112 -8.11 10.77 8.01
N LYS A 113 -7.98 11.07 9.31
CA LYS A 113 -6.99 12.02 9.86
C LYS A 113 -5.53 11.57 9.65
N ARG A 114 -5.31 10.29 9.31
CA ARG A 114 -4.00 9.63 9.21
C ARG A 114 -3.63 9.25 7.77
N GLY A 115 -4.59 9.25 6.83
CA GLY A 115 -4.39 8.95 5.41
C GLY A 115 -4.15 7.47 5.08
N TYR A 116 -4.43 6.53 5.99
CA TYR A 116 -4.38 5.09 5.73
C TYR A 116 -5.13 4.28 6.79
N VAL A 117 -5.63 3.11 6.41
CA VAL A 117 -6.34 2.15 7.28
C VAL A 117 -5.36 1.21 8.01
N PHE A 118 -5.64 0.89 9.28
CA PHE A 118 -5.02 -0.24 10.00
C PHE A 118 -5.89 -1.50 9.88
N PHE A 119 -5.26 -2.68 9.93
CA PHE A 119 -5.97 -3.97 9.85
C PHE A 119 -7.07 -4.15 10.92
N SER A 120 -6.93 -3.48 12.07
CA SER A 120 -7.89 -3.49 13.18
C SER A 120 -9.06 -2.53 12.99
N GLU A 121 -9.04 -1.69 11.96
CA GLU A 121 -10.14 -0.76 11.64
C GLU A 121 -11.06 -1.31 10.55
N VAL A 122 -10.60 -2.34 9.80
CA VAL A 122 -11.40 -3.01 8.74
C VAL A 122 -12.72 -3.57 9.29
N GLN A 123 -12.73 -4.05 10.52
CA GLN A 123 -13.92 -4.57 11.22
C GLN A 123 -15.03 -3.53 11.50
N PHE A 124 -14.80 -2.25 11.20
CA PHE A 124 -15.80 -1.18 11.31
C PHE A 124 -16.38 -0.77 9.97
N ILE A 125 -15.85 -1.29 8.86
CA ILE A 125 -16.40 -1.11 7.52
C ILE A 125 -17.62 -2.04 7.39
N SER A 126 -18.74 -1.56 6.84
CA SER A 126 -19.91 -2.42 6.68
C SER A 126 -19.68 -3.47 5.59
N GLU A 127 -20.39 -4.60 5.70
CA GLU A 127 -20.35 -5.64 4.68
C GLU A 127 -20.89 -5.14 3.34
N ASP A 128 -21.94 -4.31 3.37
CA ASP A 128 -22.60 -3.82 2.15
C ASP A 128 -21.76 -2.78 1.41
N ASP A 129 -21.00 -1.93 2.12
CA ASP A 129 -20.05 -1.00 1.51
C ASP A 129 -18.91 -1.75 0.80
N LEU A 130 -18.35 -2.79 1.43
CA LEU A 130 -17.28 -3.62 0.84
C LEU A 130 -17.80 -4.45 -0.35
N ARG A 131 -19.02 -4.99 -0.24
CA ARG A 131 -19.72 -5.70 -1.33
C ARG A 131 -19.97 -4.75 -2.51
N THR A 132 -20.45 -3.53 -2.25
CA THR A 132 -20.66 -2.51 -3.28
C THR A 132 -19.37 -2.14 -4.03
N ILE A 133 -18.24 -2.00 -3.31
CA ILE A 133 -16.93 -1.79 -3.94
C ILE A 133 -16.55 -2.97 -4.84
N ASP A 134 -16.71 -4.21 -4.36
CA ASP A 134 -16.34 -5.41 -5.10
C ASP A 134 -17.23 -5.66 -6.34
N GLU A 135 -18.54 -5.53 -6.20
CA GLU A 135 -19.52 -5.61 -7.29
C GLU A 135 -19.20 -4.61 -8.40
N LEU A 136 -18.83 -3.37 -8.04
CA LEU A 136 -18.38 -2.36 -9.01
C LEU A 136 -17.10 -2.80 -9.72
N TRP A 137 -16.07 -3.24 -8.99
CA TRP A 137 -14.82 -3.71 -9.59
C TRP A 137 -15.04 -4.87 -10.56
N ARG A 138 -15.83 -5.87 -10.17
CA ARG A 138 -16.18 -7.03 -11.01
C ARG A 138 -16.96 -6.64 -12.26
N LYS A 139 -18.07 -5.92 -12.08
CA LYS A 139 -18.98 -5.49 -13.15
C LYS A 139 -18.29 -4.70 -14.25
N TYR A 140 -17.30 -3.88 -13.89
CA TYR A 140 -16.54 -3.07 -14.85
C TYR A 140 -15.20 -3.69 -15.29
N SER A 141 -14.85 -4.89 -14.81
CA SER A 141 -13.67 -5.66 -15.24
C SER A 141 -13.99 -7.00 -15.91
N ASN A 142 -15.27 -7.32 -16.14
CA ASN A 142 -15.76 -8.65 -16.54
C ASN A 142 -15.31 -9.72 -15.52
N ASP A 143 -15.56 -9.48 -14.24
CA ASP A 143 -15.21 -10.32 -13.09
C ASP A 143 -13.70 -10.60 -12.92
N LYS A 144 -12.82 -9.91 -13.67
CA LYS A 144 -11.36 -10.08 -13.63
C LYS A 144 -10.69 -9.42 -12.42
N TYR A 145 -11.28 -8.37 -11.86
CA TYR A 145 -10.76 -7.58 -10.73
C TYR A 145 -11.79 -7.50 -9.58
N GLY A 146 -11.30 -7.44 -8.33
CA GLY A 146 -12.13 -7.44 -7.13
C GLY A 146 -11.44 -8.08 -5.92
N TYR A 147 -11.92 -7.77 -4.72
CA TYR A 147 -11.50 -8.41 -3.47
C TYR A 147 -12.02 -9.84 -3.35
N SER A 148 -13.21 -10.17 -3.85
CA SER A 148 -13.71 -11.55 -3.91
C SER A 148 -12.90 -12.40 -4.90
N VAL A 149 -12.51 -11.83 -6.04
CA VAL A 149 -11.58 -12.44 -7.01
C VAL A 149 -10.23 -12.72 -6.36
N GLN A 150 -9.65 -11.72 -5.66
CA GLN A 150 -8.44 -11.90 -4.88
C GLN A 150 -8.61 -12.96 -3.77
N LYS A 151 -9.77 -13.05 -3.11
CA LYS A 151 -10.06 -14.07 -2.10
C LYS A 151 -10.09 -15.47 -2.70
N LYS A 152 -10.73 -15.66 -3.87
CA LYS A 152 -10.73 -16.95 -4.61
C LYS A 152 -9.29 -17.38 -4.93
N ILE A 153 -8.46 -16.48 -5.47
CA ILE A 153 -7.04 -16.77 -5.77
C ILE A 153 -6.24 -17.07 -4.48
N TRP A 154 -6.46 -16.29 -3.41
CA TRP A 154 -5.79 -16.46 -2.12
C TRP A 154 -6.15 -17.79 -1.43
N ASN A 155 -7.41 -18.22 -1.48
CA ASN A 155 -7.83 -19.56 -1.07
C ASN A 155 -7.16 -20.65 -1.94
N LYS A 156 -7.19 -20.53 -3.28
CA LYS A 156 -6.54 -21.50 -4.21
C LYS A 156 -5.04 -21.70 -3.92
N VAL A 157 -4.30 -20.67 -3.49
CA VAL A 157 -2.87 -20.81 -3.11
C VAL A 157 -2.63 -21.20 -1.64
N SER A 158 -3.62 -21.77 -0.97
CA SER A 158 -3.55 -22.16 0.46
C SER A 158 -3.23 -20.99 1.41
N ARG A 159 -3.67 -19.78 1.06
CA ARG A 159 -3.48 -18.51 1.80
C ARG A 159 -2.02 -18.03 1.93
N ASP A 160 -1.09 -18.61 1.17
CA ASP A 160 0.30 -18.14 1.07
C ASP A 160 0.39 -16.84 0.27
N PHE A 161 0.70 -15.73 0.95
CA PHE A 161 0.84 -14.42 0.32
C PHE A 161 1.96 -14.36 -0.74
N THR A 162 3.01 -15.18 -0.63
CA THR A 162 4.10 -15.22 -1.61
C THR A 162 3.59 -15.74 -2.95
N LYS A 163 2.86 -16.86 -2.92
CA LYS A 163 2.21 -17.44 -4.12
C LYS A 163 1.11 -16.55 -4.65
N PHE A 164 0.33 -15.92 -3.76
CA PHE A 164 -0.71 -14.97 -4.13
C PHE A 164 -0.12 -13.79 -4.92
N PHE A 165 0.91 -13.10 -4.40
CA PHE A 165 1.54 -11.96 -5.08
C PHE A 165 2.19 -12.31 -6.42
N LEU A 166 2.56 -13.58 -6.64
CA LEU A 166 2.97 -14.10 -7.94
C LEU A 166 1.76 -14.29 -8.88
N LYS A 167 0.69 -14.97 -8.43
CA LYS A 167 -0.52 -15.22 -9.23
C LYS A 167 -1.27 -13.92 -9.61
N VAL A 168 -1.44 -12.96 -8.70
CA VAL A 168 -2.01 -11.63 -9.04
C VAL A 168 -0.98 -10.68 -9.67
N GLY A 169 0.24 -11.14 -9.95
CA GLY A 169 1.26 -10.39 -10.66
C GLY A 169 1.77 -9.12 -9.96
N TRP A 170 1.67 -9.00 -8.63
CA TRP A 170 2.26 -7.89 -7.86
C TRP A 170 3.78 -8.01 -7.69
N MET A 171 4.33 -9.20 -7.93
CA MET A 171 5.77 -9.43 -8.05
C MET A 171 6.16 -9.69 -9.51
N LYS A 172 7.41 -9.37 -9.85
CA LYS A 172 8.05 -9.63 -11.14
C LYS A 172 9.29 -10.52 -10.94
N LYS A 173 9.53 -11.42 -11.89
CA LYS A 173 10.77 -12.22 -11.96
C LYS A 173 11.94 -11.30 -12.33
N LEU A 174 13.12 -11.53 -11.76
CA LEU A 174 14.37 -10.91 -12.20
C LEU A 174 14.97 -11.72 -13.34
N ASP A 175 15.55 -11.02 -14.32
CA ASP A 175 16.38 -11.64 -15.35
C ASP A 175 17.78 -11.88 -14.75
N THR A 176 17.96 -13.06 -14.17
CA THR A 176 19.16 -13.46 -13.41
C THR A 176 19.24 -14.98 -13.39
N GLU A 177 20.46 -15.54 -13.33
CA GLU A 177 20.72 -16.99 -13.38
C GLU A 177 20.00 -17.77 -12.26
N VAL A 178 19.74 -17.12 -11.12
CA VAL A 178 18.93 -17.64 -10.01
C VAL A 178 17.51 -17.07 -10.12
N GLN A 179 16.49 -17.92 -9.95
CA GLN A 179 15.10 -17.48 -9.92
C GLN A 179 14.79 -16.61 -8.69
N GLN A 180 14.93 -15.31 -8.84
CA GLN A 180 14.56 -14.32 -7.84
C GLN A 180 13.33 -13.52 -8.30
N TYR A 181 12.50 -13.11 -7.34
CA TYR A 181 11.35 -12.24 -7.56
C TYR A 181 11.47 -10.98 -6.69
N ASN A 182 10.94 -9.87 -7.19
CA ASN A 182 10.85 -8.61 -6.45
C ASN A 182 9.45 -7.99 -6.66
N TYR A 183 9.02 -7.13 -5.73
CA TYR A 183 7.77 -6.39 -5.85
C TYR A 183 7.82 -5.40 -7.02
N ARG A 184 6.67 -5.16 -7.65
CA ARG A 184 6.50 -4.10 -8.64
C ARG A 184 6.49 -2.73 -7.97
N SER A 185 7.11 -1.75 -8.61
CA SER A 185 7.21 -0.37 -8.14
C SER A 185 5.92 0.39 -8.46
N PHE A 186 5.20 0.84 -7.44
CA PHE A 186 4.01 1.66 -7.61
C PHE A 186 4.38 3.11 -8.02
N PRO A 187 3.64 3.76 -8.95
CA PRO A 187 2.53 3.22 -9.74
C PRO A 187 2.97 2.63 -11.10
N SER A 188 4.21 2.84 -11.52
CA SER A 188 4.64 2.70 -12.92
C SER A 188 4.84 1.28 -13.42
N GLU A 189 5.00 0.29 -12.54
CA GLU A 189 5.21 -1.11 -12.94
C GLU A 189 3.94 -1.97 -12.82
N PHE A 190 2.83 -1.40 -12.34
CA PHE A 190 1.52 -2.06 -12.27
C PHE A 190 0.75 -1.91 -13.59
N MET A 191 -0.16 -2.84 -13.85
CA MET A 191 -0.95 -2.89 -15.09
C MET A 191 -2.31 -2.23 -14.85
N TRP A 192 -2.53 -1.11 -15.53
CA TRP A 192 -3.73 -0.27 -15.39
C TRP A 192 -4.72 -0.43 -16.56
N GLU A 193 -4.40 -1.31 -17.51
CA GLU A 193 -5.20 -1.63 -18.70
C GLU A 193 -5.96 -2.94 -18.51
N MET A 194 -7.04 -3.14 -19.27
CA MET A 194 -7.81 -4.39 -19.28
C MET A 194 -7.33 -5.33 -20.40
N ASN A 195 -6.06 -5.71 -20.33
CA ASN A 195 -5.42 -6.60 -21.31
C ASN A 195 -5.46 -8.07 -20.85
N ASP A 196 -5.35 -8.99 -21.80
CA ASP A 196 -5.28 -10.43 -21.50
C ASP A 196 -4.04 -10.77 -20.66
N GLU A 197 -2.90 -10.12 -20.93
CA GLU A 197 -1.64 -10.24 -20.17
C GLU A 197 -1.75 -9.83 -18.69
N THR A 198 -2.76 -9.04 -18.31
CA THR A 198 -2.94 -8.63 -16.91
C THR A 198 -3.58 -9.77 -16.12
N PRO A 199 -3.03 -10.22 -14.99
CA PRO A 199 -3.62 -11.33 -14.23
C PRO A 199 -4.98 -11.00 -13.60
N GLU A 200 -5.76 -12.05 -13.32
CA GLU A 200 -6.92 -11.95 -12.44
C GLU A 200 -6.53 -11.46 -11.05
N GLY A 201 -7.43 -10.71 -10.41
CA GLY A 201 -7.22 -10.14 -9.08
C GLY A 201 -6.08 -9.09 -9.01
N HIS A 202 -5.50 -8.66 -10.14
CA HIS A 202 -4.40 -7.66 -10.13
C HIS A 202 -4.80 -6.36 -9.40
N LEU A 203 -6.07 -5.97 -9.49
CA LEU A 203 -6.65 -4.79 -8.85
C LEU A 203 -7.89 -5.18 -8.01
N PRO A 204 -8.31 -4.37 -7.02
CA PRO A 204 -7.65 -3.16 -6.49
C PRO A 204 -6.39 -3.45 -5.64
N LEU A 205 -5.49 -2.46 -5.50
CA LEU A 205 -4.22 -2.62 -4.79
C LEU A 205 -4.33 -2.32 -3.29
N THR A 206 -3.93 -3.30 -2.47
CA THR A 206 -3.77 -3.11 -1.01
C THR A 206 -2.30 -2.93 -0.65
N ASN A 207 -1.96 -1.81 -0.02
CA ASN A 207 -0.58 -1.43 0.28
C ASN A 207 0.06 -2.35 1.34
N ALA A 208 0.95 -3.25 0.91
CA ALA A 208 1.65 -4.22 1.76
C ALA A 208 2.94 -3.69 2.43
N LEU A 209 3.30 -2.40 2.31
CA LEU A 209 4.49 -1.81 2.95
C LEU A 209 4.45 -1.86 4.50
N ARG A 210 3.29 -2.15 5.09
CA ARG A 210 3.10 -2.37 6.53
C ARG A 210 2.79 -3.84 6.87
N GLY A 211 3.19 -4.76 6.00
CA GLY A 211 2.88 -6.18 6.08
C GLY A 211 1.49 -6.53 5.52
N THR A 212 1.22 -7.83 5.41
CA THR A 212 0.01 -8.36 4.74
C THR A 212 -1.25 -8.35 5.60
N GLN A 213 -1.16 -7.92 6.87
CA GLN A 213 -2.27 -7.99 7.84
C GLN A 213 -3.51 -7.21 7.40
N LEU A 214 -3.35 -6.07 6.69
CA LEU A 214 -4.47 -5.30 6.16
C LEU A 214 -5.22 -6.08 5.08
N LEU A 215 -4.49 -6.58 4.07
CA LEU A 215 -5.07 -7.42 3.00
C LEU A 215 -5.72 -8.69 3.57
N ASN A 216 -5.05 -9.37 4.51
CA ASN A 216 -5.60 -10.54 5.21
C ASN A 216 -6.96 -10.25 5.86
N ARG A 217 -7.14 -9.07 6.46
CA ARG A 217 -8.42 -8.68 7.08
C ARG A 217 -9.49 -8.28 6.08
N ILE A 218 -9.13 -7.77 4.91
CA ILE A 218 -10.06 -7.48 3.82
C ILE A 218 -10.51 -8.79 3.13
N LEU A 219 -9.59 -9.68 2.78
CA LEU A 219 -9.92 -10.97 2.14
C LEU A 219 -10.63 -11.96 3.10
N SER A 220 -10.47 -11.78 4.41
CA SER A 220 -11.20 -12.54 5.45
C SER A 220 -12.43 -11.80 5.99
N HIS A 221 -13.01 -10.86 5.23
CA HIS A 221 -14.22 -10.14 5.64
C HIS A 221 -15.49 -10.94 5.27
N PRO A 222 -16.52 -11.00 6.15
CA PRO A 222 -17.77 -11.74 5.89
C PRO A 222 -18.50 -11.33 4.61
N ALA A 223 -18.31 -10.07 4.16
CA ALA A 223 -18.82 -9.52 2.90
C ALA A 223 -18.55 -10.41 1.66
N PHE A 224 -17.51 -11.26 1.71
CA PHE A 224 -17.06 -12.10 0.59
C PHE A 224 -17.20 -13.61 0.87
N GLU A 225 -17.99 -14.03 1.87
CA GLU A 225 -18.15 -15.45 2.23
C GLU A 225 -19.16 -16.22 1.37
N GLY A 226 -19.98 -15.53 0.56
CA GLY A 226 -21.00 -16.16 -0.30
C GLY A 226 -20.58 -16.53 -1.73
N ASP A 227 -19.47 -16.01 -2.25
CA ASP A 227 -19.09 -16.15 -3.67
C ASP A 227 -18.45 -17.50 -4.05
N GLU A 228 -18.28 -18.43 -3.10
CA GLU A 228 -17.34 -19.57 -3.27
C GLU A 228 -17.89 -20.78 -4.06
N GLU A 229 -19.18 -20.84 -4.42
CA GLU A 229 -19.81 -22.06 -4.98
C GLU A 229 -19.66 -22.30 -6.50
N GLU A 230 -19.22 -21.31 -7.29
CA GLU A 230 -18.97 -21.48 -8.74
C GLU A 230 -17.51 -21.18 -9.12
N GLY A 231 -16.85 -22.17 -9.72
CA GLY A 231 -15.45 -22.14 -10.17
C GLY A 231 -14.84 -23.53 -10.33
N GLU A 232 -14.92 -24.10 -11.54
CA GLU A 232 -14.62 -25.51 -11.86
C GLU A 232 -13.16 -25.94 -11.63
N GLU A 233 -12.96 -27.25 -11.44
CA GLU A 233 -11.67 -27.89 -11.13
C GLU A 233 -10.80 -28.13 -12.38
N GLU A 234 -10.23 -27.07 -12.95
CA GLU A 234 -9.16 -27.23 -13.96
C GLU A 234 -7.82 -27.60 -13.29
N GLU A 235 -7.59 -28.91 -13.12
CA GLU A 235 -6.27 -29.46 -12.79
C GLU A 235 -5.35 -29.45 -14.03
N GLU A 236 -4.37 -28.55 -14.08
CA GLU A 236 -3.30 -28.59 -15.09
C GLU A 236 -2.36 -29.80 -14.85
N GLU A 237 -2.56 -30.90 -15.59
CA GLU A 237 -1.62 -32.04 -15.61
C GLU A 237 -0.23 -31.62 -16.16
N GLU A 238 0.73 -31.32 -15.29
CA GLU A 238 2.15 -31.26 -15.67
C GLU A 238 2.65 -32.65 -16.11
N LYS A 239 2.73 -32.88 -17.42
CA LYS A 239 3.25 -34.12 -18.01
C LYS A 239 4.78 -34.10 -18.18
N PRO A 240 5.55 -34.95 -17.48
CA PRO A 240 6.98 -35.10 -17.74
C PRO A 240 7.18 -35.98 -18.98
N LEU A 241 7.86 -35.45 -20.01
CA LEU A 241 8.40 -36.28 -21.10
C LEU A 241 9.70 -36.95 -20.63
N THR A 242 9.71 -38.29 -20.64
CA THR A 242 10.97 -39.06 -20.58
C THR A 242 10.88 -40.25 -21.52
N GLN A 243 11.90 -40.43 -22.37
CA GLN A 243 11.98 -41.53 -23.33
C GLN A 243 12.93 -42.63 -22.82
N GLU A 244 12.79 -43.84 -23.37
CA GLU A 244 13.56 -45.05 -22.96
C GLU A 244 15.08 -44.91 -23.25
N LYS A 245 16.00 -45.83 -22.88
CA LYS A 245 15.93 -47.29 -22.65
C LYS A 245 17.24 -47.77 -21.97
N GLY A 246 17.22 -48.85 -21.16
CA GLY A 246 18.45 -49.44 -20.60
C GLY A 246 18.21 -50.68 -19.73
N ALA A 247 18.72 -51.84 -20.14
CA ALA A 247 18.37 -53.16 -19.60
C ALA A 247 19.07 -53.56 -18.29
N GLU A 248 18.39 -54.41 -17.50
CA GLU A 248 18.88 -55.58 -16.72
C GLU A 248 20.17 -55.46 -15.85
N ASN A 249 20.29 -56.03 -14.65
CA ASN A 249 19.90 -57.40 -14.26
C ASN A 249 20.01 -57.63 -12.72
N GLY A 250 19.44 -58.73 -12.22
CA GLY A 250 19.74 -59.31 -10.89
C GLY A 250 19.11 -58.64 -9.66
N GLY A 251 18.71 -59.44 -8.67
CA GLY A 251 18.15 -58.94 -7.40
C GLY A 251 18.30 -59.94 -6.24
N LEU A 252 17.88 -59.55 -5.03
CA LEU A 252 17.71 -60.46 -3.89
C LEU A 252 16.73 -59.88 -2.84
N ARG A 253 16.13 -60.74 -2.02
CA ARG A 253 15.29 -60.34 -0.87
C ARG A 253 16.16 -60.03 0.36
N SER A 254 15.83 -59.00 1.13
CA SER A 254 15.26 -59.17 2.49
C SER A 254 14.93 -57.84 3.18
N SER A 255 14.17 -57.95 4.27
CA SER A 255 13.63 -56.88 5.11
C SER A 255 14.63 -56.25 6.10
N SER A 256 14.54 -54.94 6.34
CA SER A 256 14.84 -54.36 7.66
C SER A 256 14.20 -52.97 7.91
N ALA A 257 14.01 -52.70 9.20
CA ALA A 257 13.30 -51.59 9.88
C ALA A 257 13.41 -50.14 9.35
N ILE A 258 12.34 -49.37 9.63
CA ILE A 258 12.28 -47.90 9.55
C ILE A 258 12.73 -47.27 10.88
N PRO A 259 13.60 -46.25 10.86
CA PRO A 259 13.80 -45.30 11.98
C PRO A 259 13.36 -43.85 11.62
N PRO A 260 12.59 -43.15 12.48
CA PRO A 260 12.12 -41.78 12.18
C PRO A 260 13.00 -40.67 12.79
N LEU A 261 13.59 -39.82 11.94
CA LEU A 261 14.23 -38.52 12.25
C LEU A 261 13.85 -37.50 11.15
N SER A 262 13.72 -36.20 11.38
CA SER A 262 13.59 -35.41 12.63
C SER A 262 12.88 -34.08 12.31
N LYS A 263 12.22 -33.44 13.29
CA LYS A 263 11.48 -32.18 13.07
C LYS A 263 12.40 -30.95 13.16
N ASN A 264 13.03 -30.58 12.05
CA ASN A 264 13.79 -29.33 11.94
C ASN A 264 12.83 -28.12 11.84
N ILE A 265 12.37 -27.62 12.98
CA ILE A 265 11.59 -26.38 13.08
C ILE A 265 12.54 -25.19 12.88
N PHE A 266 12.60 -24.68 11.65
CA PHE A 266 13.34 -23.45 11.35
C PHE A 266 12.59 -22.25 11.94
N LYS A 267 13.16 -21.63 12.99
CA LYS A 267 12.65 -20.37 13.54
C LYS A 267 13.47 -19.21 12.96
N PRO A 268 12.87 -18.27 12.20
CA PRO A 268 13.53 -17.00 11.92
C PRO A 268 13.57 -16.17 13.21
N ASP A 269 14.76 -15.74 13.61
CA ASP A 269 14.93 -14.76 14.68
C ASP A 269 14.65 -13.35 14.11
N TYR A 270 13.70 -12.63 14.71
CA TYR A 270 13.35 -11.26 14.36
C TYR A 270 13.73 -10.34 15.52
N SER A 271 15.03 -10.18 15.73
CA SER A 271 15.61 -9.20 16.63
C SER A 271 15.81 -7.86 15.91
N PHE A 272 15.33 -6.77 16.52
CA PHE A 272 15.53 -5.37 16.16
C PHE A 272 16.21 -4.65 17.34
#